data_AF-A0AAV1JE66-F1
#
_entry.id   AF-A0AAV1JE66-F1
#
_cell.length_a   1.000
_cell.length_b   1.000
_cell.length_c   1.000
_cell.angle_alpha   90.00
_cell.angle_beta   90.00
_cell.angle_gamma   90.00
#
_symmetry.space_group_name_H-M   'P 1'
#
loop_
_entity.id
_entity.type
_entity.pdbx_description
1 polymer ?
#
loop_
_entity_poly.entity_id
_entity_poly.type
_entity_poly.pdbx_seq_one_letter_code
_entity_poly.pdbx_strand_id
1 'polypeptide(L)' 'MFVRTSVIEFPEKGQQNLVNIKAIYVKDNARNGTGGYATISSGGVGERFVVINLKSNRSYGFNFTTTIYG' A
#
# COMPACT_ATOMS: atom_id res chain seq x y z
N MET A 1 6.13 22.19 6.11
CA MET A 1 6.57 20.81 6.43
C MET A 1 5.60 19.85 5.76
N PHE A 2 6.05 18.97 4.86
CA PHE A 2 5.17 18.20 3.97
C PHE A 2 5.09 16.73 4.37
N VAL A 3 3.88 16.18 4.32
CA VAL A 3 3.59 14.75 4.40
C VAL A 3 2.91 14.37 3.10
N ARG A 4 3.34 13.27 2.48
CA ARG A 4 2.70 12.73 1.28
C ARG A 4 1.87 11.52 1.66
N THR A 5 0.69 11.42 1.08
CA THR A 5 -0.21 10.28 1.22
C THR A 5 -0.59 9.77 -0.15
N SER A 6 -0.70 8.47 -0.30
CA SER A 6 -1.25 7.83 -1.50
C SER A 6 -2.12 6.65 -1.10
N VAL A 7 -3.17 6.42 -1.87
CA VAL A 7 -4.10 5.31 -1.68
C VAL A 7 -3.94 4.37 -2.86
N ILE A 8 -3.70 3.10 -2.58
CA ILE A 8 -3.64 2.04 -3.58
C ILE A 8 -4.90 1.18 -3.40
N GLU A 9 -5.66 1.05 -4.47
CA GLU A 9 -6.84 0.19 -4.53
C GLU A 9 -6.54 -0.97 -5.47
N PHE A 10 -6.74 -2.21 -5.00
CA PHE A 10 -6.66 -3.40 -5.82
C PHE A 10 -7.94 -4.23 -5.64
N PRO A 11 -8.53 -4.78 -6.73
CA PRO A 11 -8.24 -4.45 -8.13
C PRO A 11 -8.58 -2.98 -8.46
N GLU A 12 -8.06 -2.46 -9.58
CA GLU A 12 -8.40 -1.09 -10.00
C GLU A 12 -9.91 -0.94 -10.24
N LYS A 13 -10.43 0.29 -10.13
CA LYS A 13 -11.85 0.55 -10.37
C LYS A 13 -12.27 0.06 -11.76
N GLY A 14 -13.22 -0.88 -11.78
CA GLY A 14 -13.72 -1.51 -13.00
C GLY A 14 -13.09 -2.86 -13.33
N GLN A 15 -12.03 -3.27 -12.62
CA GLN A 15 -11.49 -4.63 -12.69
C GLN A 15 -12.12 -5.51 -11.61
N GLN A 16 -12.38 -6.78 -11.96
CA GLN A 16 -12.82 -7.79 -11.01
C GLN A 16 -11.69 -8.77 -10.74
N ASN A 17 -11.36 -8.93 -9.47
CA ASN A 17 -10.42 -9.96 -9.03
C ASN A 17 -11.21 -11.21 -8.64
N LEU A 18 -10.95 -12.32 -9.32
CA LEU A 18 -11.64 -13.59 -9.11
C LEU A 18 -10.93 -14.49 -8.08
N VAL A 19 -9.70 -14.13 -7.69
CA VAL A 19 -8.88 -14.88 -6.74
C VAL A 19 -8.68 -14.12 -5.44
N ASN A 20 -8.54 -14.86 -4.34
CA ASN A 20 -8.35 -14.27 -3.02
C ASN A 20 -6.88 -13.86 -2.84
N ILE A 21 -6.65 -12.66 -2.30
CA ILE A 21 -5.33 -12.15 -2.00
C ILE A 21 -4.68 -13.08 -0.97
N LYS A 22 -3.55 -13.70 -1.33
CA LYS A 22 -2.78 -14.60 -0.46
C LYS A 22 -1.76 -13.85 0.39
N ALA A 23 -1.18 -12.78 -0.15
CA ALA A 23 -0.17 -12.00 0.55
C ALA A 23 -0.12 -10.58 0.01
N ILE A 24 0.20 -9.63 0.89
CA ILE A 24 0.44 -8.23 0.55
C ILE A 24 1.80 -7.88 1.11
N TYR A 25 2.71 -7.46 0.25
CA TYR A 25 4.03 -7.00 0.62
C TYR A 25 4.13 -5.51 0.33
N VAL A 26 4.44 -4.71 1.35
CA VAL A 26 4.70 -3.28 1.18
C VAL A 26 6.11 -3.01 1.68
N LYS A 27 6.96 -2.55 0.77
CA LYS A 27 8.34 -2.17 1.06
C LYS A 27 8.49 -0.67 0.97
N ASP A 28 8.96 -0.07 2.05
CA ASP A 28 9.49 1.28 2.01
C ASP A 28 10.94 1.25 1.51
N ASN A 29 11.23 2.01 0.46
CA ASN A 29 12.57 2.10 -0.11
C ASN A 29 13.38 3.27 0.49
N ALA A 30 12.86 4.00 1.47
CA ALA A 30 13.60 5.02 2.20
C ALA A 30 14.74 4.40 3.03
N ARG A 31 15.91 5.05 3.02
CA ARG A 31 17.07 4.67 3.85
C ARG A 31 17.04 5.40 5.20
N ASN A 32 17.55 4.75 6.24
CA ASN A 32 17.86 5.34 7.56
C ASN A 32 16.67 5.80 8.41
N GLY A 33 15.58 5.02 8.50
CA GLY A 33 14.49 5.27 9.46
C GLY A 33 13.62 6.51 9.16
N THR A 34 13.83 7.10 7.99
CA THR A 34 13.07 8.25 7.46
C THR A 34 11.84 7.83 6.65
N GLY A 35 11.60 6.53 6.61
CA GLY A 35 10.51 5.91 5.88
C GLY A 35 9.14 6.32 6.39
N GLY A 36 8.13 6.14 5.57
CA GLY A 36 6.75 6.24 5.98
C GLY A 36 6.17 4.92 6.47
N TYR A 37 4.85 4.85 6.54
CA TYR A 37 4.13 3.67 6.97
C TYR A 37 2.97 3.35 6.03
N ALA A 38 2.63 2.06 5.99
CA ALA A 38 1.53 1.53 5.20
C ALA A 38 0.46 0.97 6.13
N THR A 39 -0.81 1.27 5.85
CA THR A 39 -1.96 0.75 6.58
C THR A 39 -3.01 0.21 5.61
N ILE A 40 -3.60 -0.92 5.94
CA ILE A 40 -4.78 -1.41 5.23
C ILE A 40 -5.99 -0.65 5.77
N SER A 41 -6.77 -0.07 4.88
CA SER A 41 -7.98 0.69 5.25
C SER A 41 -9.26 -0.08 4.97
N SER A 42 -9.22 -1.04 4.04
CA SER A 42 -10.33 -1.96 3.76
C SER A 42 -9.83 -3.20 3.00
N GLY A 43 -10.53 -4.32 3.13
CA GLY A 43 -10.15 -5.61 2.54
C GLY A 43 -8.87 -6.20 3.14
N GLY A 44 -8.16 -7.03 2.36
CA GLY A 44 -6.87 -7.60 2.78
C GLY A 44 -6.64 -9.03 2.33
N VAL A 45 -5.72 -9.70 3.03
CA VAL A 45 -5.43 -11.13 2.80
C VAL A 45 -6.67 -11.97 3.13
N GLY A 46 -7.02 -12.89 2.24
CA GLY A 46 -8.25 -13.67 2.31
C GLY A 46 -9.44 -13.03 1.60
N GLU A 47 -9.36 -11.74 1.25
CA GLU A 47 -10.37 -11.04 0.47
C GLU A 47 -9.95 -10.89 -1.00
N ARG A 48 -10.88 -10.46 -1.85
CA ARG A 48 -10.62 -10.23 -3.29
C ARG A 48 -10.19 -8.81 -3.59
N PHE A 49 -10.27 -7.92 -2.61
CA PHE A 49 -9.87 -6.53 -2.77
C PHE A 49 -9.05 -6.08 -1.55
N VAL A 50 -8.25 -5.05 -1.74
CA VAL A 50 -7.57 -4.36 -0.65
C VAL A 50 -7.39 -2.89 -0.99
N VAL A 51 -7.54 -2.04 0.03
CA VAL A 51 -7.24 -0.61 -0.01
C VAL A 51 -6.10 -0.34 0.97
N ILE A 52 -4.97 0.11 0.44
CA ILE A 52 -3.74 0.36 1.19
C ILE A 52 -3.45 1.85 1.18
N ASN A 53 -3.37 2.44 2.36
CA ASN A 53 -2.96 3.82 2.58
C ASN A 53 -1.46 3.86 2.89
N LEU A 54 -0.72 4.58 2.06
CA LEU A 54 0.69 4.85 2.24
C LEU A 54 0.88 6.28 2.70
N LYS A 55 1.68 6.50 3.73
CA LYS A 55 1.97 7.85 4.24
C LYS A 55 3.45 8.03 4.52
N SER A 56 4.05 9.10 4.00
CA SER A 56 5.44 9.46 4.28
C SER A 56 5.62 9.95 5.73
N ASN A 57 6.84 9.83 6.26
CA ASN A 57 7.23 10.65 7.40
C ASN A 57 7.44 12.11 6.99
N ARG A 58 7.39 13.00 7.98
CA ARG A 58 7.33 14.45 7.80
C ARG A 58 8.68 14.97 7.25
N SER A 59 8.67 15.67 6.12
CA SER A 59 9.86 16.21 5.41
C SER A 59 10.82 15.16 4.80
N TYR A 60 10.37 13.94 4.56
CA TYR A 60 11.17 12.89 3.92
C TYR A 60 10.61 12.43 2.56
N GLY A 61 11.38 11.58 1.87
CA GLY A 61 11.00 11.00 0.59
C GLY A 61 9.77 10.09 0.69
N PHE A 62 9.13 9.85 -0.45
CA PHE A 62 7.97 8.97 -0.57
C PHE A 62 8.22 7.97 -1.70
N ASN A 63 8.72 6.79 -1.35
CA ASN A 63 9.02 5.73 -2.31
C ASN A 63 8.64 4.37 -1.69
N PHE A 64 7.52 3.84 -2.15
CA PHE A 64 6.99 2.56 -1.71
C PHE A 64 6.85 1.62 -2.90
N THR A 65 7.15 0.35 -2.67
CA THR A 65 6.84 -0.74 -3.58
C THR A 65 5.80 -1.63 -2.93
N THR A 66 4.62 -1.71 -3.52
CA THR A 66 3.53 -2.57 -3.07
C THR A 66 3.38 -3.73 -4.06
N THR A 67 3.39 -4.95 -3.55
CA THR A 67 3.21 -6.18 -4.31
C THR A 67 2.08 -6.98 -3.69
N ILE A 68 1.07 -7.34 -4.50
CA ILE A 68 -0.10 -8.07 -4.06
C ILE A 68 -0.10 -9.41 -4.80
N TYR A 69 -0.20 -10.50 -4.03
CA TYR A 69 -0.26 -11.87 -4.55
C TYR A 69 -1.69 -12.41 -4.40
N GLY A 70 -2.28 -12.93 -5.48
CA GLY A 70 -3.60 -13.57 -5.54
C GLY A 70 -3.54 -15.07 -5.83
#